data_AF-A0A485B9F2-F1
#
_entry.id   AF-A0A485B9F2-F1
#
_cell.length_a   1.000
_cell.length_b   1.000
_cell.length_c   1.000
_cell.angle_alpha   90.00
_cell.angle_beta   90.00
_cell.angle_gamma   90.00
#
_symmetry.space_group_name_H-M   'P 1'
#
loop_
_entity.id
_entity.type
_entity.pdbx_description
1 polymer ?
#
loop_
_entity_poly.entity_id
_entity_poly.type
_entity_poly.pdbx_seq_one_letter_code
_entity_poly.pdbx_strand_id
1 'polypeptide(L)'
;MTISIRCSVLATSRDGIHFERQGQIIDTPAGLHHFRDPKVWREGNDWYLVVGSRVGDTGQVRLYRSRDLREWQDEGILAEAQEGMGFMWECPDFFMLDGKRVLMFSPQGMAAERLSQP
;
A
#
# COMPACT_ATOMS: atom_id res chain seq x y z
N MET A 1 23.77 8.59 4.01
CA MET A 1 23.60 7.34 3.24
C MET A 1 22.33 6.67 3.74
N THR A 2 21.19 6.93 3.11
CA THR A 2 19.91 6.36 3.55
C THR A 2 19.72 5.02 2.87
N ILE A 3 19.96 3.93 3.60
CA ILE A 3 19.62 2.59 3.15
C ILE A 3 18.08 2.48 3.27
N SER A 4 17.39 2.53 2.14
CA SER A 4 15.96 2.29 2.06
C SER A 4 15.72 0.95 1.36
N ILE A 5 15.78 -0.15 2.12
CA ILE A 5 15.29 -1.44 1.63
C ILE A 5 13.77 -1.36 1.65
N ARG A 6 13.15 -1.33 0.46
CA ARG A 6 11.71 -1.39 0.32
C ARG A 6 11.39 -2.43 -0.73
N CYS A 7 10.77 -3.50 -0.31
CA CYS A 7 10.27 -4.56 -1.17
C CYS A 7 9.19 -5.32 -0.39
N SER A 8 8.25 -5.92 -1.11
CA SER A 8 7.26 -6.80 -0.47
C SER A 8 7.85 -8.20 -0.38
N VAL A 9 7.75 -8.82 0.80
CA VAL A 9 8.26 -10.17 1.09
C VAL A 9 7.09 -11.05 1.47
N LEU A 10 7.07 -12.29 0.96
CA LEU A 10 6.10 -13.29 1.34
C LEU A 10 6.66 -14.16 2.48
N ALA A 11 5.83 -14.43 3.48
CA ALA A 11 6.04 -15.46 4.48
C ALA A 11 4.76 -16.28 4.62
N THR A 12 4.90 -17.59 4.82
CA THR A 12 3.77 -18.52 4.96
C THR A 12 3.86 -19.23 6.31
N SER A 13 2.70 -19.55 6.87
CA SER A 13 2.57 -20.35 8.09
C SER A 13 1.47 -21.39 7.91
N ARG A 14 1.64 -22.55 8.55
CA ARG A 14 0.63 -23.61 8.58
C ARG A 14 -0.12 -23.68 9.91
N ASP A 15 0.46 -23.13 10.97
CA ASP A 15 -0.05 -23.19 12.34
C ASP A 15 -0.36 -21.82 12.94
N GLY A 16 -0.05 -20.73 12.23
CA GLY A 16 -0.21 -19.36 12.71
C GLY A 16 0.84 -18.93 13.74
N ILE A 17 1.84 -19.77 14.05
CA ILE A 17 2.86 -19.52 15.07
C ILE A 17 4.26 -19.47 14.42
N HIS A 18 4.57 -20.41 13.53
CA HIS A 18 5.86 -20.49 12.85
C HIS A 18 5.72 -20.02 11.40
N PHE A 19 6.61 -19.11 10.98
CA PHE A 19 6.56 -18.49 9.66
C PHE A 19 7.84 -18.78 8.87
N GLU A 20 7.69 -19.26 7.64
CA GLU A 20 8.78 -19.48 6.71
C GLU A 20 8.85 -18.32 5.70
N ARG A 21 10.03 -17.69 5.60
CA ARG A 21 10.26 -16.62 4.62
C ARG A 21 10.43 -17.21 3.22
N GLN A 22 9.52 -16.84 2.31
CA GLN A 22 9.55 -17.28 0.91
C GLN A 22 10.41 -16.35 0.02
N GLY A 23 10.66 -15.12 0.47
CA GLY A 23 11.49 -14.14 -0.25
C GLY A 23 10.71 -12.97 -0.80
N GLN A 24 11.39 -12.17 -1.62
CA GLN A 24 10.82 -10.97 -2.25
C GLN A 24 9.84 -11.36 -3.36
N ILE A 25 8.69 -10.70 -3.39
CA ILE A 25 7.63 -10.90 -4.40
C ILE A 25 7.36 -9.66 -5.27
N ILE A 26 7.68 -8.47 -4.77
CA ILE A 26 7.62 -7.22 -5.53
C ILE A 26 8.85 -6.39 -5.16
N ASP A 27 9.65 -6.03 -6.17
CA ASP A 27 10.72 -5.05 -6.03
C ASP A 27 10.18 -3.62 -6.13
N THR A 28 10.86 -2.63 -5.54
CA THR A 28 10.43 -1.23 -5.65
C THR A 28 10.80 -0.70 -7.04
N PRO A 29 9.82 -0.33 -7.89
CA PRO A 29 10.15 0.27 -9.18
C PRO A 29 10.97 1.55 -9.06
N ALA A 30 11.80 1.80 -10.07
CA ALA A 30 12.63 3.00 -10.14
C ALA A 30 11.79 4.29 -10.07
N GLY A 31 12.29 5.29 -9.33
CA GLY A 31 11.61 6.58 -9.15
C GLY A 31 10.53 6.58 -8.06
N LEU A 32 10.16 5.42 -7.53
CA LEU A 32 9.28 5.35 -6.36
C LEU A 32 10.08 5.36 -5.07
N HIS A 33 9.63 6.22 -4.18
CA HIS A 33 10.01 6.18 -2.79
C HIS A 33 8.82 5.65 -1.98
N HIS A 34 9.11 5.34 -0.73
CA HIS A 34 8.17 4.96 0.31
C HIS A 34 7.23 3.78 0.03
N PHE A 35 7.62 2.87 -0.87
CA PHE A 35 6.94 1.61 -1.20
C PHE A 35 6.84 0.63 -0.01
N ARG A 36 5.78 0.72 0.80
CA ARG A 36 5.60 -0.12 2.01
C ARG A 36 4.13 -0.29 2.39
N ASP A 37 3.91 -1.11 3.41
CA ASP A 37 2.61 -1.40 4.03
C ASP A 37 1.62 -2.07 3.06
N PRO A 38 1.96 -3.26 2.51
CA PRO A 38 1.08 -3.95 1.59
C PRO A 38 -0.16 -4.50 2.30
N LYS A 39 -1.35 -4.24 1.73
CA LYS A 39 -2.60 -4.91 2.09
C LYS A 39 -3.04 -5.81 0.95
N VAL A 40 -3.17 -7.10 1.24
CA VAL A 40 -3.62 -8.12 0.29
C VAL A 40 -5.09 -8.50 0.56
N TRP A 41 -5.85 -8.76 -0.50
CA TRP A 41 -7.15 -9.41 -0.43
C TRP A 41 -7.42 -10.24 -1.68
N ARG A 42 -8.48 -11.06 -1.64
CA ARG A 42 -8.96 -11.83 -2.78
C ARG A 42 -10.31 -11.31 -3.22
N GLU A 43 -10.50 -11.09 -4.51
CA GLU A 43 -11.79 -10.75 -5.12
C GLU A 43 -11.99 -11.66 -6.34
N GLY A 44 -13.00 -12.53 -6.27
CA GLY A 44 -13.20 -13.59 -7.25
C GLY A 44 -12.03 -14.56 -7.31
N ASN A 45 -11.42 -14.69 -8.49
CA ASN A 45 -10.31 -15.61 -8.76
C ASN A 45 -8.93 -14.96 -8.65
N ASP A 46 -8.87 -13.65 -8.44
CA ASP A 46 -7.64 -12.89 -8.40
C ASP A 46 -7.33 -12.39 -6.98
N TRP A 47 -6.04 -12.30 -6.69
CA TRP A 47 -5.50 -11.61 -5.52
C TRP A 47 -5.14 -10.19 -5.91
N TYR A 48 -5.38 -9.26 -5.00
CA TYR A 48 -5.06 -7.86 -5.15
C TYR A 48 -4.21 -7.40 -3.99
N LEU A 49 -3.32 -6.45 -4.27
CA LEU A 49 -2.44 -5.83 -3.29
C LEU A 49 -2.47 -4.31 -3.50
N VAL A 50 -2.76 -3.57 -2.45
CA VAL A 50 -2.49 -2.13 -2.40
C VAL A 50 -1.26 -1.86 -1.57
N VAL A 51 -0.48 -0.87 -1.98
CA VAL A 51 0.77 -0.47 -1.31
C VAL A 51 0.96 1.02 -1.41
N GLY A 52 1.39 1.64 -0.31
CA GLY A 52 1.67 3.06 -0.26
C GLY A 52 3.00 3.34 -0.96
N SER A 53 3.07 4.39 -1.77
CA SER A 53 4.28 4.87 -2.42
C SER A 53 4.32 6.40 -2.45
N ARG A 54 5.44 6.96 -2.89
CA ARG A 54 5.66 8.39 -3.04
C ARG A 54 6.48 8.68 -4.29
N VAL A 55 6.03 9.63 -5.10
CA VAL A 55 6.79 10.20 -6.22
C VAL A 55 7.05 11.68 -5.89
N GLY A 56 8.31 12.08 -5.76
CA GLY A 56 8.66 13.41 -5.24
C GLY A 56 8.05 13.63 -3.84
N ASP A 57 7.15 14.61 -3.72
CA ASP A 57 6.38 14.91 -2.51
C ASP A 57 4.89 14.55 -2.63
N THR A 58 4.54 13.69 -3.58
CA THR A 58 3.15 13.24 -3.78
C THR A 58 2.97 11.81 -3.28
N GLY A 59 2.12 11.63 -2.27
CA GLY A 59 1.73 10.32 -1.76
C GLY A 59 0.79 9.61 -2.72
N GLN A 60 0.97 8.31 -2.90
CA GLN A 60 0.17 7.48 -3.81
C GLN A 60 -0.15 6.13 -3.16
N VAL A 61 -1.24 5.51 -3.62
CA VAL A 61 -1.55 4.10 -3.38
C VAL A 61 -1.59 3.41 -4.73
N ARG A 62 -0.81 2.35 -4.88
CA ARG A 62 -0.73 1.58 -6.13
C ARG A 62 -1.42 0.24 -5.99
N LEU A 63 -1.99 -0.23 -7.09
CA LEU A 63 -2.70 -1.51 -7.15
C LEU A 63 -1.87 -2.53 -7.93
N TYR A 64 -1.81 -3.73 -7.39
CA TYR A 64 -1.27 -4.89 -8.06
C TYR A 64 -2.28 -6.03 -8.06
N ARG A 65 -2.17 -6.91 -9.06
CA ARG A 65 -2.97 -8.12 -9.19
C ARG A 65 -2.11 -9.35 -9.37
N SER A 66 -2.52 -10.48 -8.80
CA SER A 66 -1.84 -11.76 -8.91
C SER A 66 -2.84 -12.91 -8.95
N ARG A 67 -2.47 -14.03 -9.57
CA ARG A 67 -3.24 -15.28 -9.51
C ARG A 67 -2.74 -16.26 -8.45
N ASP A 68 -1.51 -16.09 -7.98
CA ASP A 68 -0.77 -17.09 -7.20
C ASP A 68 -0.03 -16.54 -5.98
N LEU A 69 -0.17 -15.23 -5.70
CA LEU A 69 0.53 -14.47 -4.64
C LEU A 69 2.05 -14.33 -4.83
N ARG A 70 2.61 -14.84 -5.94
CA ARG A 70 4.05 -14.84 -6.21
C ARG A 70 4.39 -13.87 -7.32
N GLU A 71 3.66 -13.93 -8.42
CA GLU A 71 3.83 -13.03 -9.55
C GLU A 71 2.75 -11.95 -9.51
N TRP A 72 3.19 -10.69 -9.49
CA TRP A 72 2.31 -9.53 -9.37
C TRP A 72 2.42 -8.63 -10.60
N GLN A 73 1.29 -8.34 -11.20
CA GLN A 73 1.13 -7.36 -12.27
C GLN A 73 0.82 -5.99 -11.66
N ASP A 74 1.54 -4.95 -12.08
CA ASP A 74 1.25 -3.56 -11.73
C ASP A 74 0.02 -3.09 -12.54
N GLU A 75 -1.06 -2.75 -11.83
CA GLU A 75 -2.31 -2.24 -12.42
C GLU A 75 -2.35 -0.69 -12.38
N GLY A 76 -1.30 -0.05 -11.84
CA GLY A 76 -1.14 1.40 -11.81
C GLY A 76 -1.52 2.08 -10.49
N ILE A 77 -1.76 3.38 -10.57
CA ILE A 77 -2.11 4.23 -9.43
C ILE A 77 -3.61 4.08 -9.14
N LEU A 78 -3.95 3.59 -7.94
CA LEU A 78 -5.33 3.51 -7.47
C LEU A 78 -5.82 4.88 -6.98
N ALA A 79 -4.97 5.59 -6.24
CA ALA A 79 -5.25 6.91 -5.71
C ALA A 79 -3.96 7.70 -5.50
N GLU A 80 -4.06 9.02 -5.62
CA GLU A 80 -2.94 9.95 -5.50
C GLU A 80 -3.38 11.17 -4.68
N ALA A 81 -2.46 11.69 -3.88
CA ALA A 81 -2.66 12.89 -3.08
C ALA A 81 -2.82 14.11 -3.99
N GLN A 82 -3.90 14.85 -3.79
CA GLN A 82 -4.02 16.20 -4.33
C GLN A 82 -3.22 17.19 -3.46
N GLU A 83 -3.00 18.39 -3.98
CA GLU A 83 -2.30 19.44 -3.25
C GLU A 83 -2.95 19.68 -1.87
N GLY A 84 -2.14 19.69 -0.81
CA GLY A 84 -2.61 19.84 0.57
C GLY A 84 -3.06 18.54 1.26
N MET A 85 -3.18 17.40 0.58
CA MET A 85 -3.58 16.10 1.16
C MET A 85 -2.42 15.30 1.78
N GLY A 86 -1.34 15.99 2.15
CA GLY A 86 -0.14 15.38 2.70
C GLY A 86 0.77 14.76 1.64
N PHE A 87 2.06 14.66 1.95
CA PHE A 87 3.08 14.18 1.00
C PHE A 87 3.27 12.66 1.04
N MET A 88 2.62 11.96 1.98
CA MET A 88 2.75 10.51 2.16
C MET A 88 1.44 9.93 2.71
N TRP A 89 0.98 8.82 2.13
CA TRP A 89 -0.14 8.04 2.65
C TRP A 89 0.36 6.68 3.14
N GLU A 90 0.36 6.48 4.46
CA GLU A 90 0.81 5.24 5.10
C GLU A 90 -0.35 4.28 5.37
N CYS A 91 -0.04 2.99 5.53
CA CYS A 91 -1.00 1.95 5.92
C CYS A 91 -2.29 1.94 5.07
N PRO A 92 -2.22 1.83 3.73
CA PRO A 92 -3.42 1.76 2.92
C PRO A 92 -4.21 0.49 3.22
N ASP A 93 -5.51 0.64 3.40
CA ASP A 93 -6.48 -0.44 3.43
C ASP A 93 -7.58 -0.18 2.41
N PHE A 94 -8.00 -1.23 1.71
CA PHE A 94 -8.98 -1.16 0.65
C PHE A 94 -9.99 -2.31 0.78
N PHE A 95 -11.25 -1.96 0.96
CA PHE A 95 -12.32 -2.93 1.24
C PHE A 95 -13.69 -2.45 0.76
N MET A 96 -14.64 -3.39 0.71
CA MET A 96 -16.04 -3.10 0.41
C MET A 96 -16.82 -2.86 1.71
N LEU A 97 -17.63 -1.80 1.73
CA LEU A 97 -18.57 -1.50 2.81
C LEU A 97 -19.88 -0.98 2.20
N ASP A 98 -20.99 -1.65 2.48
CA ASP A 98 -22.34 -1.30 1.98
C ASP A 98 -22.39 -1.02 0.47
N GLY A 99 -21.77 -1.91 -0.33
CA GLY A 99 -21.73 -1.80 -1.79
C GLY A 99 -20.78 -0.72 -2.33
N LYS A 100 -20.01 -0.05 -1.47
CA LYS A 100 -19.01 0.96 -1.85
C LYS A 100 -17.60 0.45 -1.61
N ARG A 101 -16.68 0.86 -2.48
CA ARG A 101 -15.24 0.68 -2.27
C ARG A 101 -14.73 1.81 -1.36
N VAL A 102 -14.08 1.44 -0.26
CA VAL A 102 -13.51 2.35 0.72
C VAL A 102 -12.00 2.21 0.68
N LEU A 103 -11.32 3.34 0.47
CA LEU A 103 -9.89 3.47 0.67
C LEU A 103 -9.66 4.20 2.00
N MET A 104 -8.93 3.57 2.91
CA MET A 104 -8.51 4.14 4.19
C MET A 104 -6.98 4.23 4.21
N PHE A 105 -6.44 5.32 4.73
CA PHE A 105 -5.00 5.53 4.84
C PHE A 105 -4.70 6.56 5.92
N SER A 106 -3.43 6.62 6.34
CA SER A 106 -2.91 7.58 7.31
C SER A 106 -2.07 8.65 6.59
N PRO A 107 -2.64 9.82 6.25
CA PRO A 107 -1.89 10.88 5.58
C PRO A 107 -0.91 11.56 6.54
N GLN A 108 0.31 11.82 6.07
CA GLN A 108 1.31 12.64 6.76
C GLN A 108 1.45 14.01 6.08
N GLY A 109 1.59 15.07 6.88
CA GLY A 109 1.86 16.42 6.37
C GLY A 109 0.61 17.22 5.96
N MET A 110 -0.58 16.80 6.37
CA MET A 110 -1.77 17.66 6.28
C MET A 110 -1.67 18.78 7.31
N ALA A 111 -2.08 19.99 6.93
CA ALA A 111 -2.20 21.10 7.86
C ALA A 111 -3.30 20.79 8.88
N ALA A 112 -3.02 21.01 10.16
CA ALA A 112 -4.05 20.89 11.18
C ALA A 112 -5.03 22.06 11.06
N GLU A 113 -6.30 21.77 10.76
CA GLU A 113 -7.36 22.73 11.05
C GLU A 113 -7.57 22.75 12.56
N ARG A 114 -7.41 23.93 13.14
CA ARG A 114 -7.65 24.14 14.57
C ARG A 114 -9.14 23.89 14.80
N LEU A 115 -9.49 22.85 15.55
CA LEU A 115 -10.85 22.71 16.07
C LEU A 115 -11.12 23.95 16.94
N SER A 116 -12.00 24.83 16.49
CA SER A 116 -12.55 25.88 17.34
C SER A 116 -13.23 25.16 18.49
N GLN A 117 -12.60 25.16 19.67
CA GLN A 117 -13.24 24.69 20.89
C GLN A 117 -14.43 25.60 21.19
N PRO A 118 -15.57 25.04 21.66
CA PRO A 118 -16.67 25.84 22.18
C PRO A 118 -16.27 26.60 23.45
#